data_AF-A0A843LTE3-F1
#
_entry.id   AF-A0A843LTE3-F1
#
_cell.length_a   1.000
_cell.length_b   1.000
_cell.length_c   1.000
_cell.angle_alpha   90.00
_cell.angle_beta   90.00
_cell.angle_gamma   90.00
#
_symmetry.space_group_name_H-M   'P 1'
#
loop_
_entity.id
_entity.type
_entity.pdbx_description
1 polymer ?
#
loop_
_entity_poly.entity_id
_entity_poly.type
_entity_poly.pdbx_seq_one_letter_code
_entity_poly.pdbx_strand_id
1 'polypeptide(L)'
;MMKQVPDENILLFKSCLVSVEYPGIESSTKFVFDKIGIDYDISDKQTCCTGLGHYSDVFDQFTTTAIGARNFKVASNLNRPNLVMMCATCYAINKKVANILNKKDDVRDKVNEVFDKSELSYLKYESGDVDSSENIFHVVDILYNKRDEISKNIKYDLSGYKIATHHGCHYCKVHYDDTIGGVRDPNIIDDIIEACGCKTVGWYDHKRQTCGSGFRQRYSNKDMSMEVTEDKLYSIKEDGVEILVHLCPNCHVQFDRYQNLISKKCGEEFNTIHLNVAQFVAIAMGGDFDEVIGAKAHTVPIDSVINDLREVD
;
A
#
# COMPACT_ATOMS: atom_id res chain seq x y z
N MET A 1 18.77 10.45 -9.87
CA MET A 1 18.95 9.09 -10.43
C MET A 1 17.61 8.38 -10.31
N MET A 2 17.16 7.64 -11.33
CA MET A 2 15.94 6.85 -11.21
C MET A 2 16.20 5.70 -10.23
N LYS A 3 15.27 5.51 -9.27
CA LYS A 3 15.30 4.40 -8.31
C LYS A 3 15.32 3.07 -9.07
N GLN A 4 16.30 2.22 -8.82
CA GLN A 4 16.34 0.89 -9.42
C GLN A 4 15.33 0.00 -8.70
N VAL A 5 14.25 -0.36 -9.39
CA VAL A 5 13.16 -1.16 -8.83
C VAL A 5 13.38 -2.64 -9.20
N PRO A 6 13.34 -3.57 -8.22
CA PRO A 6 13.61 -4.98 -8.48
C PRO A 6 12.42 -5.67 -9.15
N ASP A 7 12.70 -6.74 -9.89
CA ASP A 7 11.71 -7.68 -10.42
C ASP A 7 11.97 -9.14 -10.00
N GLU A 8 13.03 -9.37 -9.21
CA GLU A 8 13.40 -10.69 -8.69
C GLU A 8 13.89 -10.63 -7.24
N ASN A 9 13.98 -11.82 -6.62
CA ASN A 9 14.43 -12.00 -5.23
C ASN A 9 13.62 -11.15 -4.23
N ILE A 10 12.31 -11.04 -4.46
CA ILE A 10 11.39 -10.22 -3.65
C ILE A 10 10.79 -11.02 -2.51
N LEU A 11 10.84 -10.48 -1.28
CA LEU A 11 9.92 -10.88 -0.22
C LEU A 11 8.72 -9.94 -0.22
N LEU A 12 7.55 -10.43 -0.63
CA LEU A 12 6.30 -9.67 -0.57
C LEU A 12 5.82 -9.59 0.88
N PHE A 13 5.86 -8.38 1.44
CA PHE A 13 5.65 -8.16 2.87
C PHE A 13 4.15 -8.17 3.22
N LYS A 14 3.75 -9.17 4.02
CA LYS A 14 2.41 -9.33 4.59
C LYS A 14 2.09 -8.15 5.51
N SER A 15 1.06 -7.38 5.15
CA SER A 15 0.55 -6.29 6.00
C SER A 15 -0.60 -6.79 6.84
N CYS A 16 -0.68 -6.39 8.12
CA CYS A 16 -1.78 -6.82 9.00
C CYS A 16 -3.17 -6.45 8.45
N LEU A 17 -3.34 -5.26 7.89
CA LEU A 17 -4.62 -4.85 7.30
C LEU A 17 -4.91 -5.56 5.98
N VAL A 18 -3.88 -5.90 5.20
CA VAL A 18 -4.09 -6.74 4.01
C VAL A 18 -4.55 -8.13 4.45
N SER A 19 -3.84 -8.77 5.38
CA SER A 19 -4.16 -10.15 5.77
C SER A 19 -5.49 -10.29 6.53
N VAL A 20 -5.93 -9.26 7.26
CA VAL A 20 -7.12 -9.35 8.14
C VAL A 20 -8.34 -8.62 7.57
N GLU A 21 -8.18 -7.45 6.96
CA GLU A 21 -9.31 -6.63 6.50
C GLU A 21 -9.60 -6.82 5.01
N TYR A 22 -8.55 -6.84 4.17
CA TYR A 22 -8.68 -6.86 2.71
C TYR A 22 -7.68 -7.86 2.08
N PRO A 23 -7.87 -9.18 2.26
CA PRO A 23 -6.97 -10.20 1.72
C PRO A 23 -6.90 -10.17 0.19
N GLY A 24 -7.96 -9.67 -0.46
CA GLY A 24 -8.03 -9.39 -1.89
C GLY A 24 -6.86 -8.56 -2.44
N ILE A 25 -6.23 -7.72 -1.61
CA ILE A 25 -5.05 -6.94 -2.02
C ILE A 25 -3.84 -7.86 -2.24
N GLU A 26 -3.64 -8.87 -1.38
CA GLU A 26 -2.55 -9.84 -1.52
C GLU A 26 -2.77 -10.73 -2.74
N SER A 27 -3.96 -11.33 -2.88
CA SER A 27 -4.30 -12.17 -4.03
C SER A 27 -4.23 -11.41 -5.36
N SER A 28 -4.68 -10.15 -5.39
CA SER A 28 -4.55 -9.28 -6.57
C SER A 28 -3.08 -8.96 -6.89
N THR A 29 -2.26 -8.67 -5.88
CA THR A 29 -0.83 -8.42 -6.09
C THR A 29 -0.14 -9.65 -6.67
N LYS A 30 -0.41 -10.83 -6.10
CA LYS A 30 0.12 -12.12 -6.59
C LYS A 30 -0.30 -12.38 -8.03
N PHE A 31 -1.60 -12.26 -8.34
CA PHE A 31 -2.12 -12.44 -9.69
C PHE A 31 -1.42 -11.56 -10.72
N VAL A 32 -1.22 -10.28 -10.41
CA VAL A 32 -0.52 -9.35 -11.30
C VAL A 32 0.95 -9.72 -11.44
N PHE A 33 1.63 -10.03 -10.33
CA PHE A 33 3.04 -10.42 -10.32
C PHE A 33 3.29 -11.69 -11.13
N ASP A 34 2.45 -12.71 -10.97
CA ASP A 34 2.54 -13.98 -11.70
C ASP A 34 2.36 -13.74 -13.21
N LYS A 35 1.43 -12.87 -13.62
CA LYS A 35 1.19 -12.54 -15.04
C LYS A 35 2.33 -11.77 -15.70
N ILE A 36 3.01 -10.89 -14.96
CA ILE A 36 4.11 -10.08 -15.50
C ILE A 36 5.49 -10.63 -15.17
N GLY A 37 5.57 -11.83 -14.60
CA GLY A 37 6.81 -12.58 -14.38
C GLY A 37 7.70 -12.03 -13.27
N ILE A 38 7.12 -11.52 -12.18
CA ILE A 38 7.88 -11.09 -11.00
C ILE A 38 8.23 -12.30 -10.14
N ASP A 39 9.50 -12.44 -9.77
CA ASP A 39 9.94 -13.48 -8.84
C ASP A 39 9.81 -12.99 -7.40
N TYR A 40 8.86 -13.55 -6.66
CA TYR A 40 8.58 -13.21 -5.26
C TYR A 40 8.32 -14.45 -4.40
N ASP A 41 8.43 -14.26 -3.09
CA ASP A 41 8.03 -15.23 -2.06
C ASP A 41 7.29 -14.52 -0.91
N ILE A 42 6.54 -15.27 -0.12
CA ILE A 42 5.83 -14.82 1.08
C ILE A 42 6.21 -15.74 2.23
N SER A 43 6.61 -15.16 3.37
CA SER A 43 7.04 -15.96 4.52
C SER A 43 6.06 -15.88 5.70
N ASP A 44 5.63 -17.02 6.22
CA ASP A 44 4.91 -17.10 7.50
C ASP A 44 5.80 -16.83 8.71
N LYS A 45 7.13 -16.80 8.53
CA LYS A 45 8.04 -16.35 9.58
C LYS A 45 8.03 -14.83 9.73
N GLN A 46 7.56 -14.08 8.75
CA GLN A 46 7.45 -12.62 8.82
C GLN A 46 6.32 -12.21 9.79
N THR A 47 6.55 -11.16 10.59
CA THR A 47 5.55 -10.62 11.52
C THR A 47 5.12 -9.20 11.12
N CYS A 48 4.23 -8.59 11.91
CA CYS A 48 3.76 -7.22 11.69
C CYS A 48 4.92 -6.22 11.61
N CYS A 49 4.78 -5.20 10.75
CA CYS A 49 5.72 -4.07 10.68
C CYS A 49 5.71 -3.16 11.93
N THR A 50 4.74 -3.34 12.84
CA THR A 50 4.43 -2.49 14.01
C THR A 50 4.05 -1.04 13.73
N GLY A 51 4.08 -0.59 12.47
CA GLY A 51 3.95 0.83 12.10
C GLY A 51 2.71 1.54 12.62
N LEU A 52 1.52 0.94 12.55
CA LEU A 52 0.31 1.55 13.12
C LEU A 52 0.40 1.70 14.65
N GLY A 53 0.94 0.69 15.34
CA GLY A 53 1.14 0.78 16.79
C GLY A 53 2.24 1.76 17.17
N HIS A 54 3.34 1.84 16.41
CA HIS A 54 4.39 2.87 16.57
C HIS A 54 3.80 4.27 16.44
N TYR A 55 3.04 4.52 15.37
CA TYR A 55 2.41 5.80 15.12
C TYR A 55 1.21 6.11 16.02
N SER A 56 0.80 5.14 16.84
CA SER A 56 -0.25 5.32 17.85
C SER A 56 0.28 5.25 19.29
N ASP A 57 1.60 5.32 19.47
CA ASP A 57 2.29 5.26 20.76
C ASP A 57 2.01 3.97 21.56
N VAL A 58 1.61 2.89 20.88
CA VAL A 58 1.44 1.55 21.46
C VAL A 58 2.75 0.79 21.49
N PHE A 59 3.61 0.98 20.48
CA PHE A 59 4.97 0.45 20.44
C PHE A 59 5.97 1.59 20.50
N ASP A 60 7.01 1.44 21.32
CA ASP A 60 8.14 2.36 21.31
C ASP A 60 9.06 2.09 20.11
N GLN A 61 9.92 3.07 19.81
CA GLN A 61 10.84 2.99 18.68
C GLN A 61 11.82 1.82 18.77
N PHE A 62 12.32 1.46 19.96
CA PHE A 62 13.26 0.35 20.11
C PHE A 62 12.59 -0.98 19.78
N THR A 63 11.40 -1.23 20.35
CA THR A 63 10.59 -2.42 20.06
C THR A 63 10.30 -2.55 18.56
N THR A 64 9.87 -1.46 17.92
CA THR A 64 9.66 -1.42 16.46
C THR A 64 10.94 -1.70 15.67
N THR A 65 12.08 -1.20 16.13
CA THR A 65 13.39 -1.41 15.48
C THR A 65 13.83 -2.88 15.59
N ALA A 66 13.69 -3.50 16.76
CA ALA A 66 14.03 -4.91 16.97
C ALA A 66 13.17 -5.85 16.11
N ILE A 67 11.86 -5.59 16.03
CA ILE A 67 10.95 -6.37 15.17
C ILE A 67 11.26 -6.17 13.69
N GLY A 68 11.56 -4.94 13.27
CA GLY A 68 11.97 -4.68 11.88
C GLY A 68 13.28 -5.38 11.51
N ALA A 69 14.29 -5.35 12.38
CA ALA A 69 15.55 -6.09 12.20
C ALA A 69 15.29 -7.59 11.99
N ARG A 70 14.43 -8.19 12.82
CA ARG A 70 14.00 -9.59 12.68
C ARG A 70 13.40 -9.85 11.30
N ASN A 71 12.48 -8.99 10.84
CA ASN A 71 11.84 -9.14 9.54
C ASN A 71 12.83 -9.00 8.36
N PHE A 72 13.84 -8.14 8.48
CA PHE A 72 14.91 -8.01 7.48
C PHE A 72 15.73 -9.30 7.37
N LYS A 73 16.07 -9.93 8.50
CA LYS A 73 16.81 -11.21 8.49
C LYS A 73 15.95 -12.37 8.01
N VAL A 74 14.63 -12.35 8.20
CA VAL A 74 13.74 -13.33 7.54
C VAL A 74 13.88 -13.24 6.01
N ALA A 75 13.88 -12.02 5.46
CA ALA A 75 14.02 -11.79 4.03
C ALA A 75 15.40 -12.25 3.49
N SER A 76 16.48 -11.83 4.17
CA SER A 76 17.85 -12.21 3.82
C SER A 76 18.08 -13.74 3.91
N ASN A 77 17.56 -14.41 4.94
CA ASN A 77 17.70 -15.87 5.11
C ASN A 77 16.94 -16.69 4.05
N LEU A 78 15.99 -16.07 3.35
CA LEU A 78 15.29 -16.67 2.21
C LEU A 78 15.96 -16.33 0.86
N ASN A 79 17.12 -15.66 0.87
CA ASN A 79 17.77 -15.08 -0.31
C ASN A 79 16.86 -14.10 -1.06
N ARG A 80 16.00 -13.38 -0.32
CA ARG A 80 14.98 -12.48 -0.86
C ARG A 80 15.15 -11.08 -0.24
N PRO A 81 16.27 -10.39 -0.48
CA PRO A 81 16.61 -9.15 0.25
C PRO A 81 15.69 -7.98 -0.09
N ASN A 82 14.95 -8.05 -1.19
CA ASN A 82 14.07 -6.97 -1.66
C ASN A 82 12.70 -7.06 -0.97
N LEU A 83 12.47 -6.29 0.09
CA LEU A 83 11.17 -6.24 0.75
C LEU A 83 10.22 -5.32 -0.02
N VAL A 84 9.14 -5.89 -0.56
CA VAL A 84 8.10 -5.14 -1.28
C VAL A 84 6.85 -5.04 -0.42
N MET A 85 6.46 -3.82 -0.10
CA MET A 85 5.39 -3.53 0.86
C MET A 85 4.06 -3.30 0.14
N MET A 86 2.99 -3.97 0.58
CA MET A 86 1.62 -3.71 0.12
C MET A 86 0.92 -2.56 0.87
N CYS A 87 1.64 -1.88 1.76
CA CYS A 87 1.08 -0.85 2.63
C CYS A 87 2.07 0.30 2.83
N ALA A 88 1.58 1.52 2.60
CA ALA A 88 2.37 2.74 2.77
C ALA A 88 2.93 2.91 4.19
N THR A 89 2.20 2.47 5.23
CA THR A 89 2.69 2.51 6.61
C THR A 89 3.82 1.50 6.83
N CYS A 90 3.71 0.29 6.27
CA CYS A 90 4.77 -0.71 6.30
C CYS A 90 6.03 -0.20 5.58
N TYR A 91 5.86 0.44 4.43
CA TYR A 91 6.92 1.10 3.67
C TYR A 91 7.65 2.15 4.52
N ALA A 92 6.92 3.12 5.08
CA ALA A 92 7.52 4.19 5.85
C ALA A 92 8.26 3.70 7.10
N ILE A 93 7.65 2.78 7.88
CA ILE A 93 8.24 2.34 9.13
C ILE A 93 9.48 1.47 8.93
N ASN A 94 9.46 0.55 7.95
CA ASN A 94 10.62 -0.30 7.69
C ASN A 94 11.80 0.52 7.15
N LYS A 95 11.56 1.52 6.29
CA LYS A 95 12.62 2.46 5.88
C LYS A 95 13.22 3.23 7.05
N LYS A 96 12.39 3.64 8.01
CA LYS A 96 12.87 4.28 9.25
C LYS A 96 13.73 3.33 10.07
N VAL A 97 13.29 2.07 10.23
CA VAL A 97 14.02 1.04 10.98
C VAL A 97 15.38 0.73 10.34
N ALA A 98 15.45 0.52 9.02
CA ALA A 98 16.70 0.31 8.30
C ALA A 98 17.68 1.49 8.50
N ASN A 99 17.19 2.73 8.37
CA ASN A 99 18.00 3.92 8.62
C ASN A 99 18.53 3.99 10.06
N ILE A 100 17.73 3.62 11.07
CA ILE A 100 18.17 3.61 12.47
C ILE A 100 19.25 2.54 12.67
N LEU A 101 19.00 1.32 12.20
CA LEU A 101 19.94 0.21 12.35
C LEU A 101 21.27 0.48 11.65
N ASN A 102 21.28 1.20 10.52
CA ASN A 102 22.51 1.54 9.80
C ASN A 102 23.28 2.74 10.38
N LYS A 103 22.61 3.66 11.09
CA LYS A 103 23.22 4.93 11.53
C LYS A 103 23.46 5.01 13.05
N LYS A 104 22.87 4.12 13.85
CA LYS A 104 22.93 4.16 15.31
C LYS A 104 23.46 2.85 15.87
N ASP A 105 24.77 2.80 16.03
CA ASP A 105 25.48 1.63 16.57
C ASP A 105 24.94 1.21 17.94
N ASP A 106 24.68 2.18 18.84
CA ASP A 106 24.15 1.93 20.17
C ASP A 106 22.77 1.24 20.17
N VAL A 107 21.92 1.56 19.19
CA VAL A 107 20.62 0.92 19.02
C VAL A 107 20.78 -0.45 18.38
N ARG A 108 21.62 -0.57 17.34
CA ARG A 108 21.91 -1.85 16.66
C ARG A 108 22.49 -2.88 17.62
N ASP A 109 23.44 -2.48 18.46
CA ASP A 109 24.06 -3.35 19.46
C ASP A 109 23.05 -3.86 20.49
N LYS A 110 22.14 -3.00 20.96
CA LYS A 110 21.05 -3.41 21.87
C LYS A 110 20.06 -4.36 21.21
N VAL A 111 19.75 -4.16 19.92
CA VAL A 111 18.89 -5.09 19.16
C VAL A 111 19.58 -6.45 19.05
N ASN A 112 20.89 -6.47 18.74
CA ASN A 112 21.67 -7.70 18.67
C ASN A 112 21.77 -8.41 20.03
N GLU A 113 21.90 -7.66 21.13
CA GLU A 113 21.86 -8.21 22.50
C GLU A 113 20.51 -8.90 22.81
N VAL A 114 19.39 -8.33 22.34
CA VAL A 114 18.07 -8.97 22.47
C VAL A 114 18.03 -10.29 21.71
N PHE A 115 18.61 -10.36 20.51
CA PHE A 115 18.70 -11.61 19.76
C PHE A 115 19.57 -12.65 20.47
N ASP A 116 20.73 -12.26 20.99
CA ASP A 116 21.61 -13.18 21.73
C ASP A 116 20.93 -13.74 22.98
N LYS A 117 20.29 -12.88 23.79
CA LYS A 117 19.55 -13.30 24.99
C LYS A 117 18.35 -14.19 24.69
N SER A 118 17.84 -14.14 23.47
CA SER A 118 16.67 -14.92 23.02
C SER A 118 17.06 -16.17 22.23
N GLU A 119 18.35 -16.54 22.20
CA GLU A 119 18.88 -17.66 21.39
C GLU A 119 18.61 -17.49 19.88
N LEU A 120 18.57 -16.23 19.43
CA LEU A 120 18.32 -15.81 18.05
C LEU A 120 19.55 -15.14 17.41
N SER A 121 20.77 -15.42 17.86
CA SER A 121 22.01 -14.82 17.34
C SER A 121 22.20 -14.96 15.82
N TYR A 122 21.55 -15.95 15.20
CA TYR A 122 21.51 -16.10 13.74
C TYR A 122 20.73 -14.98 13.01
N LEU A 123 19.99 -14.15 13.74
CA LEU A 123 19.29 -12.95 13.28
C LEU A 123 20.06 -11.66 13.58
N LYS A 124 21.34 -11.74 13.92
CA LYS A 124 22.18 -10.55 14.11
C LYS A 124 22.13 -9.66 12.87
N TYR A 125 21.99 -8.37 13.11
CA TYR A 125 21.97 -7.33 12.07
C TYR A 125 23.29 -6.57 12.08
N GLU A 126 23.90 -6.43 10.90
CA GLU A 126 25.10 -5.60 10.70
C GLU A 126 24.76 -4.33 9.93
N SER A 127 25.57 -3.28 10.11
CA SER A 127 25.38 -2.03 9.37
C SER A 127 25.44 -2.28 7.87
N GLY A 128 24.41 -1.85 7.14
CA GLY A 128 24.31 -2.03 5.70
C GLY A 128 23.66 -3.35 5.27
N ASP A 129 23.18 -4.19 6.19
CA ASP A 129 22.44 -5.43 5.85
C ASP A 129 21.21 -5.16 4.98
N VAL A 130 20.56 -4.00 5.17
CA VAL A 130 19.42 -3.53 4.37
C VAL A 130 19.56 -2.03 4.15
N ASP A 131 19.62 -1.60 2.89
CA ASP A 131 19.53 -0.21 2.49
C ASP A 131 18.06 0.20 2.30
N SER A 132 17.66 1.34 2.88
CA SER A 132 16.25 1.76 2.83
C SER A 132 15.79 2.12 1.43
N SER A 133 16.66 2.61 0.56
CA SER A 133 16.33 3.08 -0.78
C SER A 133 16.51 1.98 -1.83
N GLU A 134 17.39 1.01 -1.58
CA GLU A 134 17.72 -0.08 -2.51
C GLU A 134 17.08 -1.44 -2.18
N ASN A 135 16.59 -1.66 -0.96
CA ASN A 135 15.98 -2.94 -0.56
C ASN A 135 14.54 -2.84 -0.05
N ILE A 136 13.98 -1.64 0.14
CA ILE A 136 12.61 -1.47 0.62
C ILE A 136 11.79 -0.68 -0.40
N PHE A 137 10.81 -1.37 -0.98
CA PHE A 137 9.96 -0.87 -2.06
C PHE A 137 8.49 -0.92 -1.67
N HIS A 138 7.65 -0.19 -2.39
CA HIS A 138 6.20 -0.37 -2.37
C HIS A 138 5.77 -1.13 -3.62
N VAL A 139 4.66 -1.87 -3.56
CA VAL A 139 4.09 -2.54 -4.76
C VAL A 139 3.87 -1.57 -5.92
N VAL A 140 3.55 -0.29 -5.64
CA VAL A 140 3.39 0.72 -6.71
C VAL A 140 4.69 1.01 -7.46
N ASP A 141 5.85 0.87 -6.81
CA ASP A 141 7.14 1.02 -7.48
C ASP A 141 7.28 -0.04 -8.57
N ILE A 142 6.94 -1.29 -8.23
CA ILE A 142 7.00 -2.45 -9.13
C ILE A 142 6.00 -2.28 -10.28
N LEU A 143 4.74 -1.99 -9.96
CA LEU A 143 3.68 -1.81 -10.97
C LEU A 143 4.01 -0.66 -11.93
N TYR A 144 4.53 0.46 -11.43
CA TYR A 144 4.95 1.58 -12.26
C TYR A 144 6.11 1.21 -13.19
N ASN A 145 7.10 0.49 -12.67
CA ASN A 145 8.26 0.06 -13.46
C ASN A 145 7.89 -0.98 -14.53
N LYS A 146 6.84 -1.77 -14.28
CA LYS A 146 6.34 -2.85 -15.15
C LYS A 146 5.08 -2.48 -15.92
N ARG A 147 4.80 -1.19 -16.06
CA ARG A 147 3.59 -0.67 -16.72
C ARG A 147 3.49 -1.10 -18.18
N ASP A 148 4.63 -1.25 -18.86
CA ASP A 148 4.68 -1.70 -20.25
C ASP A 148 4.24 -3.18 -20.36
N GLU A 149 4.64 -4.03 -19.41
CA GLU A 149 4.18 -5.42 -19.30
C GLU A 149 2.71 -5.51 -18.90
N ILE A 150 2.24 -4.66 -17.98
CA ILE A 150 0.83 -4.56 -17.59
C ILE A 150 -0.04 -4.24 -18.81
N SER A 151 0.36 -3.25 -19.63
CA SER A 151 -0.41 -2.82 -20.81
C SER A 151 -0.66 -3.94 -21.84
N LYS A 152 0.21 -4.95 -21.87
CA LYS A 152 0.11 -6.11 -22.78
C LYS A 152 -0.83 -7.20 -22.27
N ASN A 153 -1.29 -7.10 -21.02
CA ASN A 153 -2.09 -8.12 -20.35
C ASN A 153 -3.51 -7.66 -20.00
N ILE A 154 -3.93 -6.50 -20.50
CA ILE A 154 -5.27 -5.96 -20.25
C ILE A 154 -6.32 -6.82 -20.94
N LYS A 155 -7.33 -7.23 -20.17
CA LYS A 155 -8.47 -8.03 -20.59
C LYS A 155 -9.77 -7.24 -20.60
N TYR A 156 -9.99 -6.38 -19.59
CA TYR A 156 -11.23 -5.63 -19.44
C TYR A 156 -10.98 -4.13 -19.59
N ASP A 157 -11.86 -3.48 -20.34
CA ASP A 157 -11.88 -2.03 -20.54
C ASP A 157 -12.56 -1.33 -19.37
N LEU A 158 -11.78 -0.56 -18.61
CA LEU A 158 -12.27 0.27 -17.50
C LEU A 158 -12.26 1.77 -17.85
N SER A 159 -12.02 2.14 -19.12
CA SER A 159 -11.87 3.54 -19.55
C SER A 159 -13.16 4.35 -19.50
N GLY A 160 -14.31 3.68 -19.39
CA GLY A 160 -15.62 4.30 -19.23
C GLY A 160 -15.88 4.90 -17.84
N TYR A 161 -15.10 4.50 -16.82
CA TYR A 161 -15.30 4.98 -15.45
C TYR A 161 -14.50 6.25 -15.16
N LYS A 162 -15.07 7.14 -14.35
CA LYS A 162 -14.35 8.29 -13.78
C LYS A 162 -13.51 7.87 -12.59
N ILE A 163 -12.18 7.91 -12.76
CA ILE A 163 -11.23 7.37 -11.77
C ILE A 163 -10.42 8.50 -11.13
N ALA A 164 -10.33 8.53 -9.80
CA ALA A 164 -9.42 9.39 -9.05
C ALA A 164 -8.41 8.58 -8.23
N THR A 165 -7.29 9.20 -7.86
CA THR A 165 -6.18 8.53 -7.20
C THR A 165 -5.84 9.11 -5.82
N HIS A 166 -5.58 8.22 -4.86
CA HIS A 166 -5.14 8.58 -3.51
C HIS A 166 -3.82 7.89 -3.14
N HIS A 167 -2.76 8.70 -3.10
CA HIS A 167 -1.38 8.21 -3.03
C HIS A 167 -0.85 7.90 -1.63
N GLY A 168 -1.62 8.15 -0.57
CA GLY A 168 -1.20 7.85 0.81
C GLY A 168 -0.03 8.72 1.33
N CYS A 169 -0.21 9.31 2.52
CA CYS A 169 0.79 10.21 3.09
C CYS A 169 2.13 9.53 3.42
N HIS A 170 2.11 8.26 3.86
CA HIS A 170 3.32 7.55 4.27
C HIS A 170 4.23 7.12 3.10
N TYR A 171 3.68 7.00 1.88
CA TYR A 171 4.48 6.83 0.68
C TYR A 171 5.04 8.18 0.24
N CYS A 172 4.18 9.17 -0.02
CA CYS A 172 4.61 10.45 -0.61
C CYS A 172 5.39 11.39 0.31
N LYS A 173 5.18 11.37 1.64
CA LYS A 173 5.60 12.48 2.52
C LYS A 173 6.65 12.13 3.57
N VAL A 174 6.85 10.85 3.91
CA VAL A 174 7.77 10.46 5.01
C VAL A 174 9.20 10.29 4.50
N HIS A 175 9.39 9.55 3.41
CA HIS A 175 10.68 9.37 2.72
C HIS A 175 10.56 9.89 1.29
N TYR A 176 10.32 11.20 1.19
CA TYR A 176 9.89 11.84 -0.06
C TYR A 176 10.96 11.80 -1.16
N ASP A 177 12.25 11.70 -0.80
CA ASP A 177 13.35 11.55 -1.76
C ASP A 177 13.31 10.20 -2.49
N ASP A 178 12.66 9.19 -1.92
CA ASP A 178 12.55 7.84 -2.51
C ASP A 178 11.27 7.63 -3.33
N THR A 179 10.47 8.68 -3.51
CA THR A 179 9.15 8.59 -4.16
C THR A 179 9.26 8.73 -5.68
N ILE A 180 8.63 7.79 -6.38
CA ILE A 180 8.42 7.89 -7.83
C ILE A 180 7.11 8.64 -8.08
N GLY A 181 7.08 9.44 -9.15
CA GLY A 181 5.89 10.20 -9.55
C GLY A 181 5.62 11.48 -8.75
N GLY A 182 6.62 11.99 -8.02
CA GLY A 182 6.56 13.29 -7.37
C GLY A 182 5.74 13.36 -6.07
N VAL A 183 5.99 14.42 -5.31
CA VAL A 183 5.43 14.62 -3.95
C VAL A 183 4.41 15.77 -3.93
N ARG A 184 4.64 16.77 -4.78
CA ARG A 184 3.82 17.97 -4.89
C ARG A 184 2.64 17.78 -5.83
N ASP A 185 2.80 16.97 -6.85
CA ASP A 185 1.74 16.51 -7.73
C ASP A 185 1.99 15.01 -7.98
N PRO A 186 1.49 14.13 -7.08
CA PRO A 186 1.77 12.72 -7.18
C PRO A 186 0.96 12.11 -8.33
N ASN A 187 1.63 11.43 -9.26
CA ASN A 187 1.02 10.83 -10.45
C ASN A 187 1.32 9.34 -10.63
N ILE A 188 2.05 8.69 -9.72
CA ILE A 188 2.47 7.28 -9.92
C ILE A 188 1.28 6.32 -10.10
N ILE A 189 0.17 6.52 -9.37
CA ILE A 189 -1.03 5.70 -9.55
C ILE A 189 -1.71 6.05 -10.86
N ASP A 190 -1.72 7.34 -11.24
CA ASP A 190 -2.28 7.80 -12.51
C ASP A 190 -1.56 7.14 -13.69
N ASP A 191 -0.23 7.14 -13.70
CA ASP A 191 0.58 6.52 -14.76
C ASP A 191 0.36 4.99 -14.85
N ILE A 192 0.10 4.32 -13.72
CA ILE A 192 -0.27 2.88 -13.70
C ILE A 192 -1.67 2.67 -14.30
N ILE A 193 -2.63 3.52 -13.97
CA ILE A 193 -4.00 3.46 -14.52
C ILE A 193 -3.99 3.75 -16.02
N GLU A 194 -3.17 4.69 -16.47
CA GLU A 194 -2.96 4.98 -17.90
C GLU A 194 -2.42 3.77 -18.67
N ALA A 195 -1.50 3.01 -18.06
CA ALA A 195 -1.00 1.77 -18.64
C ALA A 195 -2.08 0.66 -18.74
N CYS A 196 -3.16 0.75 -17.96
CA CYS A 196 -4.35 -0.08 -18.11
C CYS A 196 -5.31 0.42 -19.21
N GLY A 197 -4.94 1.43 -19.99
CA GLY A 197 -5.78 2.02 -21.05
C GLY A 197 -6.84 3.00 -20.54
N CYS A 198 -6.76 3.41 -19.27
CA CYS A 198 -7.75 4.27 -18.62
C CYS A 198 -7.23 5.69 -18.46
N LYS A 199 -8.12 6.66 -18.18
CA LYS A 199 -7.71 8.02 -17.80
C LYS A 199 -8.19 8.32 -16.39
N THR A 200 -7.35 8.97 -15.60
CA THR A 200 -7.79 9.54 -14.33
C THR A 200 -8.36 10.94 -14.53
N VAL A 201 -9.08 11.45 -13.53
CA VAL A 201 -9.50 12.86 -13.47
C VAL A 201 -8.30 13.81 -13.29
N GLY A 202 -7.08 13.30 -13.16
CA GLY A 202 -5.87 14.09 -12.98
C GLY A 202 -5.84 14.76 -11.60
N TRP A 203 -5.65 16.08 -11.59
CA TRP A 203 -5.69 16.86 -10.35
C TRP A 203 -7.13 17.18 -9.96
N TYR A 204 -7.48 16.86 -8.72
CA TYR A 204 -8.72 17.27 -8.08
C TYR A 204 -8.40 17.94 -6.74
N ASP A 205 -9.34 18.73 -6.22
CA ASP A 205 -9.18 19.31 -4.89
C ASP A 205 -8.99 18.19 -3.86
N HIS A 206 -8.28 18.42 -2.76
CA HIS A 206 -8.01 17.34 -1.77
C HIS A 206 -7.20 16.11 -2.29
N LYS A 207 -6.68 16.06 -3.54
CA LYS A 207 -5.82 14.94 -4.03
C LYS A 207 -4.69 14.60 -3.07
N ARG A 208 -4.03 15.64 -2.53
CA ARG A 208 -2.92 15.51 -1.55
C ARG A 208 -3.33 15.44 -0.09
N GLN A 209 -4.61 15.63 0.20
CA GLN A 209 -5.14 15.54 1.56
C GLN A 209 -4.96 14.12 2.09
N THR A 210 -4.70 14.01 3.38
CA THR A 210 -4.72 12.71 4.07
C THR A 210 -6.10 12.06 3.96
N CYS A 211 -6.19 10.74 4.15
CA CYS A 211 -7.48 10.06 4.26
C CYS A 211 -8.21 10.34 5.57
N GLY A 212 -7.56 11.01 6.55
CA GLY A 212 -8.13 11.24 7.89
C GLY A 212 -7.67 10.21 8.93
N SER A 213 -7.37 8.97 8.52
CA SER A 213 -6.91 7.90 9.44
C SER A 213 -5.44 7.97 9.85
N GLY A 214 -4.65 8.93 9.37
CA GLY A 214 -3.20 8.97 9.60
C GLY A 214 -2.84 8.85 11.09
N PHE A 215 -1.74 8.15 11.39
CA PHE A 215 -1.29 7.89 12.76
C PHE A 215 -2.41 7.25 13.62
N ARG A 216 -2.76 7.86 14.75
CA ARG A 216 -3.82 7.40 15.66
C ARG A 216 -5.17 8.08 15.47
N GLN A 217 -5.32 8.95 14.47
CA GLN A 217 -6.46 9.90 14.42
C GLN A 217 -7.83 9.21 14.35
N ARG A 218 -7.97 8.10 13.61
CA ARG A 218 -9.20 7.31 13.58
C ARG A 218 -9.65 6.86 14.98
N TYR A 219 -8.69 6.57 15.86
CA TYR A 219 -8.95 6.02 17.19
C TYR A 219 -9.04 7.11 18.26
N SER A 220 -8.19 8.14 18.19
CA SER A 220 -8.11 9.19 19.21
C SER A 220 -9.00 10.40 18.94
N ASN A 221 -9.22 10.76 17.68
CA ASN A 221 -9.99 11.94 17.26
C ASN A 221 -10.97 11.54 16.15
N LYS A 222 -11.86 10.59 16.48
CA LYS A 222 -12.72 9.92 15.50
C LYS A 222 -13.53 10.91 14.66
N ASP A 223 -14.15 11.91 15.27
CA ASP A 223 -14.98 12.88 14.54
C ASP A 223 -14.16 13.69 13.53
N MET A 224 -13.02 14.24 13.93
CA MET A 224 -12.09 14.92 13.02
C MET A 224 -11.59 14.00 11.91
N SER A 225 -11.29 12.73 12.23
CA SER A 225 -10.87 11.75 11.22
C SER A 225 -11.97 11.51 10.18
N MET A 226 -13.24 11.49 10.60
CA MET A 226 -14.38 11.32 9.69
C MET A 226 -14.62 12.59 8.87
N GLU A 227 -14.56 13.77 9.46
CA GLU A 227 -14.70 15.06 8.76
C GLU A 227 -13.68 15.20 7.62
N VAL A 228 -12.40 14.86 7.88
CA VAL A 228 -11.37 14.89 6.83
C VAL A 228 -11.65 13.89 5.70
N THR A 229 -12.32 12.78 5.99
CA THR A 229 -12.73 11.80 4.98
C THR A 229 -13.93 12.31 4.20
N GLU A 230 -14.93 12.85 4.90
CA GLU A 230 -16.13 13.49 4.37
C GLU A 230 -15.77 14.59 3.37
N ASP A 231 -14.89 15.53 3.73
CA ASP A 231 -14.43 16.62 2.85
C ASP A 231 -13.88 16.08 1.53
N LYS A 232 -13.10 15.00 1.57
CA LYS A 232 -12.56 14.37 0.36
C LYS A 232 -13.65 13.66 -0.45
N LEU A 233 -14.58 12.97 0.21
CA LEU A 233 -15.69 12.29 -0.47
C LEU A 233 -16.58 13.30 -1.19
N TYR A 234 -16.82 14.49 -0.62
CA TYR A 234 -17.47 15.60 -1.32
C TYR A 234 -16.68 16.05 -2.54
N SER A 235 -15.38 16.32 -2.38
CA SER A 235 -14.55 16.78 -3.50
C SER A 235 -14.54 15.80 -4.68
N ILE A 236 -14.39 14.50 -4.44
CA ILE A 236 -14.42 13.51 -5.53
C ILE A 236 -15.83 13.31 -6.10
N LYS A 237 -16.88 13.50 -5.29
CA LYS A 237 -18.26 13.47 -5.74
C LYS A 237 -18.57 14.63 -6.69
N GLU A 238 -18.07 15.85 -6.41
CA GLU A 238 -18.23 17.03 -7.27
C GLU A 238 -17.63 16.80 -8.67
N ASP A 239 -16.52 16.06 -8.76
CA ASP A 239 -15.91 15.67 -10.04
C ASP A 239 -16.60 14.46 -10.70
N GLY A 240 -17.56 13.83 -10.01
CA GLY A 240 -18.30 12.67 -10.45
C GLY A 240 -17.48 11.39 -10.46
N VAL A 241 -16.53 11.24 -9.53
CA VAL A 241 -15.67 10.06 -9.44
C VAL A 241 -16.47 8.83 -9.01
N GLU A 242 -16.33 7.76 -9.79
CA GLU A 242 -16.97 6.46 -9.55
C GLU A 242 -16.01 5.49 -8.86
N ILE A 243 -14.70 5.60 -9.13
CA ILE A 243 -13.68 4.73 -8.56
C ILE A 243 -12.56 5.56 -7.93
N LEU A 244 -12.31 5.37 -6.63
CA LEU A 244 -11.14 5.90 -5.95
C LEU A 244 -10.08 4.79 -5.80
N VAL A 245 -8.96 4.94 -6.52
CA VAL A 245 -7.84 4.01 -6.46
C VAL A 245 -6.79 4.50 -5.47
N HIS A 246 -6.43 3.68 -4.49
CA HIS A 246 -5.46 4.03 -3.47
C HIS A 246 -4.37 2.97 -3.28
N LEU A 247 -3.22 3.36 -2.72
CA LEU A 247 -2.09 2.43 -2.53
C LEU A 247 -1.93 1.86 -1.12
N CYS A 248 -2.81 2.20 -0.17
CA CYS A 248 -2.64 1.82 1.24
C CYS A 248 -3.90 1.15 1.81
N PRO A 249 -3.79 -0.04 2.42
CA PRO A 249 -4.93 -0.73 3.03
C PRO A 249 -5.52 0.05 4.21
N ASN A 250 -4.75 0.89 4.91
CA ASN A 250 -5.31 1.73 5.96
C ASN A 250 -6.20 2.86 5.40
N CYS A 251 -5.84 3.39 4.23
CA CYS A 251 -6.69 4.31 3.49
C CYS A 251 -7.93 3.59 2.97
N HIS A 252 -7.77 2.35 2.47
CA HIS A 252 -8.88 1.49 2.08
C HIS A 252 -9.91 1.36 3.20
N VAL A 253 -9.50 0.91 4.39
CA VAL A 253 -10.37 0.83 5.57
C VAL A 253 -11.08 2.16 5.83
N GLN A 254 -10.39 3.29 5.65
CA GLN A 254 -10.95 4.61 5.96
C GLN A 254 -12.08 4.99 5.02
N PHE A 255 -11.87 4.82 3.72
CA PHE A 255 -12.88 5.20 2.74
C PHE A 255 -14.00 4.16 2.70
N ASP A 256 -13.67 2.88 2.57
CA ASP A 256 -14.66 1.82 2.38
C ASP A 256 -15.51 1.54 3.63
N ARG A 257 -14.90 1.28 4.80
CA ARG A 257 -15.67 0.92 6.01
C ARG A 257 -16.50 2.08 6.56
N TYR A 258 -16.07 3.32 6.35
CA TYR A 258 -16.70 4.49 6.96
C TYR A 258 -17.56 5.30 5.98
N GLN A 259 -17.52 5.06 4.67
CA GLN A 259 -18.36 5.80 3.71
C GLN A 259 -19.83 5.79 4.12
N ASN A 260 -20.42 4.62 4.35
CA ASN A 260 -21.85 4.53 4.73
C ASN A 260 -22.18 5.24 6.06
N LEU A 261 -21.23 5.23 7.01
CA LEU A 261 -21.40 5.94 8.29
C LEU A 261 -21.32 7.46 8.09
N ILE A 262 -20.40 7.92 7.25
CA ILE A 262 -20.24 9.34 6.89
C ILE A 262 -21.49 9.79 6.12
N SER A 263 -21.93 9.04 5.11
CA SER A 263 -23.16 9.30 4.35
C SER A 263 -24.36 9.53 5.28
N LYS A 264 -24.55 8.62 6.25
CA LYS A 264 -25.64 8.74 7.24
C LYS A 264 -25.49 9.97 8.15
N LYS A 265 -24.26 10.36 8.51
CA LYS A 265 -23.98 11.50 9.39
C LYS A 265 -24.26 12.83 8.71
N CYS A 266 -23.80 12.99 7.46
CA CYS A 266 -23.93 14.25 6.72
C CYS A 266 -25.23 14.36 5.90
N GLY A 267 -25.96 13.26 5.72
CA GLY A 267 -27.20 13.23 4.94
C GLY A 267 -26.97 13.21 3.43
N GLU A 268 -25.77 12.85 2.99
CA GLU A 268 -25.35 12.79 1.58
C GLU A 268 -25.06 11.35 1.16
N GLU A 269 -25.34 11.02 -0.10
CA GLU A 269 -25.03 9.69 -0.66
C GLU A 269 -23.72 9.73 -1.47
N PHE A 270 -22.75 8.90 -1.10
CA PHE A 270 -21.51 8.70 -1.84
C PHE A 270 -21.54 7.33 -2.53
N ASN A 271 -21.44 7.35 -3.86
CA ASN A 271 -21.50 6.14 -4.72
C ASN A 271 -20.13 5.70 -5.24
N THR A 272 -19.05 6.27 -4.72
CA THR A 272 -17.68 5.92 -5.12
C THR A 272 -17.27 4.59 -4.51
N ILE A 273 -16.78 3.65 -5.32
CA ILE A 273 -16.13 2.42 -4.86
C ILE A 273 -14.64 2.64 -4.62
N HIS A 274 -14.04 1.82 -3.76
CA HIS A 274 -12.65 1.97 -3.33
C HIS A 274 -11.83 0.75 -3.73
N LEU A 275 -10.74 0.96 -4.45
CA LEU A 275 -9.88 -0.13 -4.90
C LEU A 275 -8.44 0.12 -4.49
N ASN A 276 -7.77 -0.94 -4.01
CA ASN A 276 -6.32 -0.89 -4.00
C ASN A 276 -5.80 -0.89 -5.44
N VAL A 277 -4.71 -0.18 -5.73
CA VAL A 277 -4.07 -0.16 -7.05
C VAL A 277 -3.80 -1.57 -7.61
N ALA A 278 -3.39 -2.53 -6.77
CA ALA A 278 -3.22 -3.91 -7.20
C ALA A 278 -4.54 -4.57 -7.60
N GLN A 279 -5.65 -4.30 -6.89
CA GLN A 279 -6.98 -4.78 -7.25
C GLN A 279 -7.44 -4.15 -8.57
N PHE A 280 -7.24 -2.84 -8.77
CA PHE A 280 -7.60 -2.17 -10.02
C PHE A 280 -6.86 -2.80 -11.21
N VAL A 281 -5.54 -2.98 -11.11
CA VAL A 281 -4.73 -3.61 -12.16
C VAL A 281 -5.15 -5.07 -12.37
N ALA A 282 -5.42 -5.82 -11.30
CA ALA A 282 -5.90 -7.20 -11.39
C ALA A 282 -7.26 -7.29 -12.11
N ILE A 283 -8.22 -6.40 -11.81
CA ILE A 283 -9.50 -6.32 -12.54
C ILE A 283 -9.22 -6.07 -14.02
N ALA A 284 -8.44 -5.04 -14.36
CA ALA A 284 -8.11 -4.73 -15.75
C ALA A 284 -7.46 -5.93 -16.48
N MET A 285 -6.65 -6.72 -15.78
CA MET A 285 -5.98 -7.93 -16.30
C MET A 285 -6.83 -9.21 -16.24
N GLY A 286 -8.11 -9.11 -15.86
CA GLY A 286 -9.05 -10.24 -15.88
C GLY A 286 -9.07 -11.11 -14.62
N GLY A 287 -8.69 -10.56 -13.47
CA GLY A 287 -8.77 -11.24 -12.17
C GLY A 287 -10.23 -11.49 -11.76
N ASP A 288 -10.49 -12.67 -11.20
CA ASP A 288 -11.81 -13.05 -10.70
C ASP A 288 -12.21 -12.23 -9.47
N PHE A 289 -13.46 -11.76 -9.42
CA PHE A 289 -13.92 -10.86 -8.36
C PHE A 289 -13.94 -11.51 -6.97
N ASP A 290 -14.25 -12.80 -6.89
CA ASP A 290 -14.33 -13.50 -5.61
C ASP A 290 -12.93 -13.99 -5.19
N GLU A 291 -12.23 -14.70 -6.07
CA GLU A 291 -10.98 -15.39 -5.75
C GLU A 291 -9.74 -14.48 -5.78
N VAL A 292 -9.69 -13.52 -6.70
CA VAL A 292 -8.53 -12.63 -6.88
C VAL A 292 -8.77 -11.28 -6.22
N ILE A 293 -9.89 -10.63 -6.52
CA ILE A 293 -10.15 -9.26 -6.03
C ILE A 293 -10.60 -9.26 -4.58
N GLY A 294 -11.23 -10.36 -4.12
CA GLY A 294 -11.80 -10.46 -2.77
C GLY A 294 -12.95 -9.48 -2.56
N ALA A 295 -13.83 -9.32 -3.56
CA ALA A 295 -14.89 -8.30 -3.59
C ALA A 295 -15.80 -8.34 -2.35
N LYS A 296 -16.10 -9.54 -1.83
CA LYS A 296 -16.94 -9.74 -0.63
C LYS A 296 -16.37 -9.13 0.66
N ALA A 297 -15.06 -8.80 0.67
CA ALA A 297 -14.45 -8.13 1.81
C ALA A 297 -14.76 -6.63 1.86
N HIS A 298 -15.24 -6.02 0.77
CA HIS A 298 -15.56 -4.59 0.69
C HIS A 298 -16.90 -4.28 1.37
N THR A 299 -16.99 -3.14 2.04
CA THR A 299 -18.24 -2.64 2.63
C THR A 299 -19.10 -1.90 1.60
N VAL A 300 -18.47 -1.12 0.73
CA VAL A 300 -19.10 -0.54 -0.45
C VAL A 300 -19.00 -1.59 -1.56
N PRO A 301 -20.13 -2.16 -2.02
CA PRO A 301 -20.10 -3.26 -2.98
C PRO A 301 -19.48 -2.82 -4.31
N ILE A 302 -18.48 -3.56 -4.82
CA ILE A 302 -17.80 -3.19 -6.07
C ILE A 302 -18.79 -3.22 -7.25
N ASP A 303 -19.76 -4.14 -7.22
CA ASP A 303 -20.83 -4.32 -8.21
C ASP A 303 -21.87 -3.19 -8.22
N SER A 304 -21.80 -2.25 -7.27
CA SER A 304 -22.58 -1.00 -7.33
C SER A 304 -22.12 -0.06 -8.44
N VAL A 305 -20.88 -0.23 -8.92
CA VAL A 305 -20.30 0.54 -10.03
C VAL A 305 -19.85 -0.39 -11.15
N ILE A 306 -19.12 -1.47 -10.85
CA ILE A 306 -18.58 -2.40 -11.85
C ILE A 306 -19.47 -3.64 -11.90
N ASN A 307 -20.53 -3.59 -12.72
CA ASN A 307 -21.48 -4.71 -12.89
C ASN A 307 -21.29 -5.44 -14.24
N ASP A 308 -20.93 -4.72 -15.30
CA ASP A 308 -20.74 -5.25 -16.65
C ASP A 308 -19.36 -4.85 -17.18
N LEU A 309 -18.44 -5.82 -17.27
CA LEU A 309 -17.12 -5.60 -17.85
C LEU A 309 -17.12 -5.91 -19.34
N ARG A 310 -16.67 -4.94 -20.13
CA ARG A 310 -16.39 -5.11 -21.56
C ARG A 310 -14.98 -5.67 -21.73
N GLU A 311 -14.83 -6.74 -22.51
CA GLU A 311 -13.50 -7.20 -22.94
C GLU A 311 -12.91 -6.21 -23.96
N VAL A 312 -11.59 -5.99 -23.88
CA VAL A 312 -10.87 -5.22 -24.90
C VAL A 312 -10.89 -5.99 -26.24
N ASP A 313 -10.96 -5.25 -27.34
CA ASP A 313 -10.98 -5.80 -28.71
C ASP A 313 -9.61 -6.39 -29.14
#